data_AF-A0A7C1SH32-F1
#
_entry.id   AF-A0A7C1SH32-F1
#
_cell.length_a   1.000
_cell.length_b   1.000
_cell.length_c   1.000
_cell.angle_alpha   90.00
_cell.angle_beta   90.00
_cell.angle_gamma   90.00
#
_symmetry.space_group_name_H-M   'P 1'
#
loop_
_entity.id
_entity.type
_entity.pdbx_description
1 polymer ?
#
loop_
_entity_poly.entity_id
_entity_poly.type
_entity_poly.pdbx_seq_one_letter_code
_entity_poly.pdbx_strand_id
1 'polypeptide(L)'
;NIAAEFNPDNASYHPVEMKGRNKNVPSLMRGLTENSMISCISCHSNDDPSGPSGPHGSDYEHILFAKYNTYDGPEYMSAYELCYTCHRRSSILGNESFRLHQLHIAIQETACYTCHASHGSALNGYLISFNRNIVDPPDGGGLVMYIPGAAGTPKCYLKCHGTNHTLDKVGDKAWPW
;
A
#
# COMPACT_ATOMS: atom_id res chain seq x y z
N ASN A 1 12.05 3.01 -13.97
CA ASN A 1 11.24 3.74 -14.96
C ASN A 1 9.82 3.79 -14.43
N ILE A 2 9.36 4.95 -13.94
CA ILE A 2 8.05 5.10 -13.27
C ILE A 2 6.87 4.90 -14.24
N ALA A 3 7.02 5.24 -15.52
CA ALA A 3 5.96 5.07 -16.51
C ALA A 3 5.51 3.60 -16.65
N ALA A 4 6.41 2.64 -16.41
CA ALA A 4 6.08 1.22 -16.46
C ALA A 4 5.12 0.78 -15.32
N GLU A 5 5.09 1.49 -14.19
CA GLU A 5 4.22 1.14 -13.06
C GLU A 5 2.75 1.48 -13.34
N PHE A 6 2.49 2.47 -14.20
CA PHE A 6 1.15 2.84 -14.64
C PHE A 6 0.65 2.07 -15.87
N ASN A 7 1.43 1.11 -16.38
CA ASN A 7 1.04 0.33 -17.55
C ASN A 7 -0.33 -0.36 -17.31
N PRO A 8 -1.35 -0.10 -18.14
CA PRO A 8 -2.67 -0.71 -18.00
C PRO A 8 -2.69 -2.24 -18.08
N ASP A 9 -1.61 -2.87 -18.56
CA ASP A 9 -1.40 -4.32 -18.58
C ASP A 9 -0.98 -4.92 -17.23
N ASN A 10 -0.49 -4.10 -16.30
CA ASN A 10 -0.10 -4.53 -14.96
C ASN A 10 -1.29 -5.17 -14.22
N ALA A 11 -1.00 -6.11 -13.31
CA ALA A 11 -2.02 -6.77 -12.50
C ALA A 11 -2.82 -5.78 -11.62
N SER A 12 -2.19 -4.70 -11.15
CA SER A 12 -2.86 -3.58 -10.50
C SER A 12 -2.12 -2.26 -10.65
N TYR A 13 -2.87 -1.17 -10.55
CA TYR A 13 -2.38 0.21 -10.61
C TYR A 13 -3.43 1.17 -10.04
N HIS A 14 -2.99 2.33 -9.57
CA HIS A 14 -3.86 3.46 -9.33
C HIS A 14 -4.40 4.02 -10.66
N PRO A 15 -5.66 4.48 -10.70
CA PRO A 15 -6.36 4.73 -11.96
C PRO A 15 -6.03 6.08 -12.58
N VAL A 16 -4.77 6.27 -12.99
CA VAL A 16 -4.28 7.49 -13.67
C VAL A 16 -4.45 7.37 -15.19
N GLU A 17 -3.85 6.33 -15.79
CA GLU A 17 -3.88 6.10 -17.25
C GLU A 17 -5.15 5.35 -17.70
N MET A 18 -5.70 4.50 -16.82
CA MET A 18 -6.90 3.72 -17.09
C MET A 18 -7.62 3.39 -15.78
N LYS A 19 -8.91 3.04 -15.88
CA LYS A 19 -9.71 2.57 -14.76
C LYS A 19 -9.03 1.39 -14.04
N GLY A 20 -9.07 1.41 -12.72
CA GLY A 20 -8.45 0.39 -11.88
C GLY A 20 -8.97 -1.03 -12.13
N ARG A 21 -8.08 -2.02 -11.97
CA ARG A 21 -8.42 -3.44 -12.17
C ARG A 21 -9.13 -4.09 -10.98
N ASN A 22 -8.81 -3.66 -9.76
CA ASN A 22 -9.37 -4.23 -8.53
C ASN A 22 -10.89 -3.95 -8.45
N LYS A 23 -11.69 -4.99 -8.20
CA LYS A 23 -13.17 -4.90 -8.21
C LYS A 23 -13.80 -4.69 -6.85
N ASN A 24 -13.00 -4.76 -5.79
CA ASN A 24 -13.46 -4.55 -4.43
C ASN A 24 -12.38 -3.75 -3.69
N VAL A 25 -12.67 -2.47 -3.43
CA VAL A 25 -11.79 -1.59 -2.68
C VAL A 25 -12.61 -0.95 -1.55
N PRO A 26 -12.94 -1.71 -0.49
CA PRO A 26 -13.90 -1.28 0.52
C PRO A 26 -13.43 -0.05 1.29
N SER A 27 -12.13 0.22 1.30
CA SER A 27 -11.58 1.38 1.97
C SER A 27 -11.81 2.70 1.24
N LEU A 28 -12.31 2.74 0.00
CA LEU A 28 -12.52 4.03 -0.69
C LEU A 28 -13.40 4.98 0.13
N MET A 29 -13.04 6.27 0.13
CA MET A 29 -13.82 7.34 0.75
C MET A 29 -15.16 7.54 0.03
N ARG A 30 -16.14 8.11 0.76
CA ARG A 30 -17.49 8.36 0.21
C ARG A 30 -17.40 9.25 -1.03
N GLY A 31 -17.94 8.78 -2.15
CA GLY A 31 -17.90 9.48 -3.44
C GLY A 31 -16.86 8.93 -4.42
N LEU A 32 -15.91 8.13 -3.94
CA LEU A 32 -15.01 7.33 -4.79
C LEU A 32 -15.56 5.91 -4.96
N THR A 33 -15.28 5.33 -6.12
CA THR A 33 -15.63 3.95 -6.47
C THR A 33 -14.48 3.31 -7.24
N GLU A 34 -14.54 2.01 -7.49
CA GLU A 34 -13.59 1.28 -8.35
C GLU A 34 -13.58 1.78 -9.81
N ASN A 35 -14.53 2.64 -10.17
CA ASN A 35 -14.63 3.29 -11.48
C ASN A 35 -14.02 4.69 -11.51
N SER A 36 -13.67 5.26 -10.36
CA SER A 36 -13.09 6.59 -10.26
C SER A 36 -11.72 6.63 -10.94
N MET A 37 -11.46 7.71 -11.67
CA MET A 37 -10.15 8.05 -12.21
C MET A 37 -9.53 9.14 -11.35
N ILE A 38 -8.21 9.13 -11.25
CA ILE A 38 -7.40 10.19 -10.65
C ILE A 38 -6.40 10.71 -11.69
N SER A 39 -5.65 11.74 -11.35
CA SER A 39 -4.57 12.26 -12.20
C SER A 39 -3.28 12.34 -11.42
N CYS A 40 -2.16 12.62 -12.08
CA CYS A 40 -0.86 12.78 -11.40
C CYS A 40 -0.94 13.81 -10.26
N ILE A 41 -1.68 14.91 -10.46
CA ILE A 41 -1.84 15.98 -9.46
C ILE A 41 -2.77 15.60 -8.30
N SER A 42 -3.46 14.47 -8.38
CA SER A 42 -4.22 13.94 -7.25
C SER A 42 -3.31 13.44 -6.13
N CYS A 43 -2.02 13.21 -6.39
CA CYS A 43 -1.00 12.93 -5.37
C CYS A 43 0.15 13.95 -5.43
N HIS A 44 0.55 14.38 -6.63
CA HIS A 44 1.68 15.28 -6.85
C HIS A 44 1.23 16.73 -7.06
N SER A 45 0.99 17.45 -5.96
CA SER A 45 0.53 18.84 -5.97
C SER A 45 1.14 19.62 -4.81
N ASN A 46 0.75 20.88 -4.67
CA ASN A 46 1.13 21.77 -3.58
C ASN A 46 0.46 21.33 -2.27
N ASP A 47 1.21 21.27 -1.17
CA ASP A 47 0.68 20.98 0.17
C ASP A 47 0.07 22.20 0.86
N ASP A 48 0.37 23.42 0.39
CA ASP A 48 -0.36 24.62 0.75
C ASP A 48 -1.67 24.73 -0.05
N PRO A 49 -2.85 24.61 0.59
CA PRO A 49 -4.14 24.72 -0.09
C PRO A 49 -4.44 26.13 -0.62
N SER A 50 -3.72 27.15 -0.15
CA SER A 50 -3.78 28.53 -0.65
C SER A 50 -2.70 28.85 -1.70
N GLY A 51 -1.77 27.92 -1.90
CA GLY A 51 -0.67 28.05 -2.84
C GLY A 51 -1.08 27.79 -4.29
N PRO A 52 -0.19 28.08 -5.26
CA PRO A 52 -0.43 27.78 -6.66
C PRO A 52 -0.61 26.28 -6.87
N SER A 53 -1.67 25.88 -7.58
CA SER A 53 -1.90 24.49 -7.94
C SER A 53 -0.82 23.98 -8.89
N GLY A 54 -0.29 22.78 -8.64
CA GLY A 54 0.71 22.12 -9.49
C GLY A 54 1.89 21.53 -8.71
N PRO A 55 2.79 20.80 -9.41
CA PRO A 55 3.81 19.97 -8.78
C PRO A 55 5.08 20.74 -8.38
N HIS A 56 4.99 22.01 -7.99
CA HIS A 56 6.18 22.82 -7.69
C HIS A 56 6.10 23.58 -6.36
N GLY A 57 5.21 23.16 -5.47
CA GLY A 57 4.98 23.86 -4.20
C GLY A 57 5.02 23.01 -2.95
N SER A 58 5.20 21.68 -3.07
CA SER A 58 5.16 20.80 -1.91
C SER A 58 6.49 20.68 -1.19
N ASP A 59 6.44 20.81 0.14
CA ASP A 59 7.55 20.53 1.05
C ASP A 59 7.74 19.02 1.35
N TYR A 60 6.79 18.17 0.95
CA TYR A 60 6.90 16.72 1.11
C TYR A 60 7.71 16.07 -0.01
N GLU A 61 8.47 15.03 0.34
CA GLU A 61 9.29 14.28 -0.62
C GLU A 61 8.44 13.79 -1.80
N HIS A 62 9.04 13.79 -2.99
CA HIS A 62 8.37 13.47 -4.26
C HIS A 62 7.23 14.44 -4.62
N ILE A 63 7.20 15.64 -4.02
CA ILE A 63 6.24 16.70 -4.35
C ILE A 63 4.81 16.23 -4.07
N LEU A 64 4.60 15.57 -2.93
CA LEU A 64 3.30 15.03 -2.56
C LEU A 64 2.48 16.11 -1.85
N PHE A 65 1.19 16.25 -2.12
CA PHE A 65 0.40 17.32 -1.46
C PHE A 65 0.11 17.04 0.03
N ALA A 66 0.40 15.82 0.49
CA ALA A 66 0.20 15.40 1.87
C ALA A 66 1.27 14.38 2.27
N LYS A 67 1.48 14.24 3.57
CA LYS A 67 2.53 13.39 4.12
C LYS A 67 2.31 11.90 3.78
N TYR A 68 3.40 11.23 3.44
CA TYR A 68 3.45 9.79 3.20
C TYR A 68 4.78 9.22 3.68
N ASN A 69 4.78 8.56 4.84
CA ASN A 69 5.96 7.86 5.34
C ASN A 69 6.17 6.55 4.57
N THR A 70 7.39 6.35 4.06
CA THR A 70 7.80 5.13 3.32
C THR A 70 8.65 4.16 4.15
N TYR A 71 8.81 4.46 5.45
CA TYR A 71 9.58 3.69 6.40
C TYR A 71 8.69 3.27 7.58
N ASP A 72 9.03 2.14 8.19
CA ASP A 72 8.30 1.59 9.33
C ASP A 72 8.36 2.54 10.54
N GLY A 73 7.29 2.55 11.30
CA GLY A 73 7.08 3.43 12.43
C GLY A 73 5.60 3.52 12.80
N PRO A 74 5.29 4.19 13.91
CA PRO A 74 3.94 4.22 14.45
C PRO A 74 2.95 4.82 13.46
N GLU A 75 1.78 4.18 13.35
CA GLU A 75 0.71 4.63 12.48
C GLU A 75 -0.11 5.75 13.13
N TYR A 76 -0.25 6.86 12.41
CA TYR A 76 -1.16 7.96 12.71
C TYR A 76 -1.81 8.48 11.43
N MET A 77 -2.92 9.21 11.57
CA MET A 77 -3.56 9.90 10.44
C MET A 77 -2.55 10.73 9.63
N SER A 78 -1.71 11.52 10.31
CA SER A 78 -0.71 12.36 9.67
C SER A 78 0.48 11.61 9.07
N ALA A 79 0.73 10.35 9.44
CA ALA A 79 1.85 9.58 8.88
C ALA A 79 1.57 9.09 7.45
N TYR A 80 0.31 8.82 7.14
CA TYR A 80 -0.17 8.31 5.85
C TYR A 80 -1.33 9.15 5.31
N GLU A 81 -1.32 10.45 5.59
CA GLU A 81 -2.37 11.40 5.24
C GLU A 81 -2.73 11.33 3.76
N LEU A 82 -1.71 11.24 2.89
CA LEU A 82 -1.89 11.07 1.46
C LEU A 82 -2.79 9.87 1.11
N CYS A 83 -2.51 8.69 1.69
CA CYS A 83 -3.32 7.50 1.49
C CYS A 83 -4.74 7.71 2.02
N TYR A 84 -4.87 8.38 3.16
CA TYR A 84 -6.14 8.61 3.83
C TYR A 84 -7.05 9.64 3.15
N THR A 85 -6.54 10.42 2.21
CA THR A 85 -7.36 11.31 1.36
C THR A 85 -8.29 10.57 0.40
N CYS A 86 -7.95 9.33 0.06
CA CYS A 86 -8.76 8.46 -0.81
C CYS A 86 -9.26 7.21 -0.09
N HIS A 87 -8.56 6.76 0.96
CA HIS A 87 -8.89 5.55 1.69
C HIS A 87 -9.25 5.82 3.16
N ARG A 88 -10.39 5.34 3.61
CA ARG A 88 -10.86 5.38 4.99
C ARG A 88 -9.92 4.57 5.89
N ARG A 89 -9.19 5.28 6.75
CA ARG A 89 -8.36 4.69 7.82
C ARG A 89 -9.13 3.67 8.66
N SER A 90 -10.38 3.96 9.00
CA SER A 90 -11.23 3.04 9.78
C SER A 90 -11.52 1.72 9.08
N SER A 91 -11.67 1.71 7.76
CA SER A 91 -11.87 0.47 6.97
C SER A 91 -10.57 -0.35 6.90
N ILE A 92 -9.43 0.33 6.69
CA ILE A 92 -8.11 -0.31 6.63
C ILE A 92 -7.78 -0.96 7.97
N LEU A 93 -7.79 -0.18 9.06
CA LEU A 93 -7.47 -0.67 10.41
C LEU A 93 -8.59 -1.52 11.01
N GLY A 94 -9.81 -1.45 10.45
CA GLY A 94 -10.92 -2.35 10.74
C GLY A 94 -10.81 -3.70 10.04
N ASN A 95 -9.72 -3.97 9.32
CA ASN A 95 -9.45 -5.23 8.64
C ASN A 95 -10.47 -5.63 7.56
N GLU A 96 -11.20 -4.66 6.98
CA GLU A 96 -12.29 -4.95 6.03
C GLU A 96 -11.79 -5.58 4.72
N SER A 97 -10.58 -5.23 4.27
CA SER A 97 -9.97 -5.74 3.03
C SER A 97 -8.93 -6.83 3.26
N PHE A 98 -8.25 -6.84 4.42
CA PHE A 98 -7.28 -7.85 4.83
C PHE A 98 -7.36 -8.05 6.35
N ARG A 99 -7.53 -9.30 6.77
CA ARG A 99 -7.80 -9.65 8.18
C ARG A 99 -6.68 -9.27 9.16
N LEU A 100 -5.48 -8.94 8.68
CA LEU A 100 -4.32 -8.60 9.50
C LEU A 100 -3.77 -7.19 9.24
N HIS A 101 -4.52 -6.29 8.60
CA HIS A 101 -4.06 -4.91 8.39
C HIS A 101 -3.71 -4.22 9.71
N GLN A 102 -4.59 -4.28 10.72
CA GLN A 102 -4.35 -3.67 12.02
C GLN A 102 -3.07 -4.21 12.68
N LEU A 103 -2.86 -5.52 12.60
CA LEU A 103 -1.67 -6.16 13.14
C LEU A 103 -0.40 -5.60 12.48
N HIS A 104 -0.34 -5.62 11.14
CA HIS A 104 0.88 -5.20 10.45
C HIS A 104 1.10 -3.69 10.57
N ILE A 105 0.07 -2.88 10.38
CA ILE A 105 0.22 -1.43 10.26
C ILE A 105 0.32 -0.77 11.65
N ALA A 106 -0.58 -1.09 12.57
CA ALA A 106 -0.70 -0.37 13.84
C ALA A 106 0.05 -1.02 15.00
N ILE A 107 0.21 -2.35 14.99
CA ILE A 107 0.89 -3.08 16.09
C ILE A 107 2.35 -3.34 15.73
N GLN A 108 2.62 -3.81 14.52
CA GLN A 108 3.97 -4.08 14.02
C GLN A 108 4.61 -2.86 13.34
N GLU A 109 3.87 -1.74 13.26
CA GLU A 109 4.37 -0.47 12.75
C GLU A 109 4.93 -0.56 11.31
N THR A 110 4.45 -1.54 10.54
CA THR A 110 4.90 -1.76 9.16
C THR A 110 4.27 -0.73 8.23
N ALA A 111 5.09 -0.03 7.46
CA ALA A 111 4.62 0.98 6.53
C ALA A 111 3.79 0.41 5.38
N CYS A 112 2.84 1.21 4.87
CA CYS A 112 2.08 0.86 3.66
C CYS A 112 3.01 0.50 2.49
N TYR A 113 4.12 1.26 2.34
CA TYR A 113 5.13 1.07 1.30
C TYR A 113 5.86 -0.27 1.37
N THR A 114 5.91 -0.90 2.56
CA THR A 114 6.56 -2.19 2.74
C THR A 114 5.84 -3.30 1.95
N CYS A 115 4.52 -3.17 1.75
CA CYS A 115 3.69 -4.14 1.03
C CYS A 115 3.14 -3.61 -0.30
N HIS A 116 2.82 -2.32 -0.39
CA HIS A 116 2.13 -1.72 -1.53
C HIS A 116 3.03 -0.78 -2.32
N ALA A 117 2.99 -0.90 -3.65
CA ALA A 117 3.52 0.13 -4.55
C ALA A 117 2.54 1.31 -4.66
N SER A 118 3.05 2.54 -4.64
CA SER A 118 2.21 3.75 -4.74
C SER A 118 1.61 3.97 -6.13
N HIS A 119 2.15 3.36 -7.18
CA HIS A 119 1.63 3.50 -8.55
C HIS A 119 1.00 2.22 -9.07
N GLY A 120 1.78 1.13 -9.16
CA GLY A 120 1.27 -0.14 -9.68
C GLY A 120 2.18 -1.33 -9.43
N SER A 121 1.62 -2.52 -9.59
CA SER A 121 2.28 -3.81 -9.47
C SER A 121 2.05 -4.63 -10.73
N ALA A 122 3.13 -5.01 -11.40
CA ALA A 122 3.07 -5.82 -12.61
C ALA A 122 2.47 -7.20 -12.35
N LEU A 123 2.79 -7.82 -11.20
CA LEU A 123 2.53 -9.23 -10.95
C LEU A 123 1.31 -9.50 -10.06
N ASN A 124 0.99 -8.59 -9.13
CA ASN A 124 -0.04 -8.84 -8.12
C ASN A 124 -1.18 -7.82 -8.18
N GLY A 125 -2.36 -8.26 -7.76
CA GLY A 125 -3.49 -7.38 -7.49
C GLY A 125 -3.25 -6.47 -6.27
N TYR A 126 -4.16 -5.52 -6.06
CA TYR A 126 -4.18 -4.66 -4.86
C TYR A 126 -2.87 -3.91 -4.57
N LEU A 127 -2.12 -3.57 -5.62
CA LEU A 127 -0.82 -2.87 -5.55
C LEU A 127 0.27 -3.63 -4.79
N ILE A 128 0.10 -4.93 -4.54
CA ILE A 128 1.08 -5.68 -3.74
C ILE A 128 2.40 -5.81 -4.49
N SER A 129 3.44 -5.19 -3.95
CA SER A 129 4.81 -5.23 -4.43
C SER A 129 5.73 -5.00 -3.23
N PHE A 130 6.25 -6.09 -2.68
CA PHE A 130 7.00 -6.02 -1.43
C PHE A 130 8.31 -5.24 -1.57
N ASN A 131 8.55 -4.31 -0.65
CA ASN A 131 9.81 -3.58 -0.57
C ASN A 131 10.95 -4.54 -0.19
N ARG A 132 11.83 -4.84 -1.15
CA ARG A 132 12.92 -5.82 -0.99
C ARG A 132 14.08 -5.34 -0.11
N ASN A 133 14.05 -4.09 0.38
CA ASN A 133 14.98 -3.62 1.40
C ASN A 133 14.54 -4.04 2.82
N ILE A 134 13.27 -4.44 2.98
CA ILE A 134 12.67 -4.86 4.27
C ILE A 134 12.24 -6.33 4.21
N VAL A 135 11.73 -6.77 3.06
CA VAL A 135 11.18 -8.11 2.84
C VAL A 135 12.19 -9.01 2.14
N ASP A 136 12.59 -10.05 2.87
CA ASP A 136 13.50 -11.10 2.44
C ASP A 136 12.75 -12.32 1.90
N PRO A 137 13.42 -13.19 1.13
CA PRO A 137 12.97 -14.55 0.93
C PRO A 137 12.71 -15.27 2.26
N PRO A 138 11.75 -16.20 2.30
CA PRO A 138 11.46 -16.98 3.51
C PRO A 138 12.65 -17.86 3.91
N ASP A 139 12.69 -18.24 5.19
CA ASP A 139 13.73 -19.17 5.67
C ASP A 139 13.62 -20.51 4.93
N GLY A 140 14.77 -21.06 4.51
CA GLY A 140 14.82 -22.23 3.62
C GLY A 140 14.91 -21.88 2.13
N GLY A 141 14.80 -20.59 1.78
CA GLY A 141 14.95 -20.08 0.43
C GLY A 141 13.67 -20.12 -0.39
N GLY A 142 13.78 -19.64 -1.64
CA GLY A 142 12.65 -19.48 -2.56
C GLY A 142 12.42 -18.04 -2.96
N LEU A 143 11.32 -17.78 -3.64
CA LEU A 143 10.92 -16.44 -4.07
C LEU A 143 9.97 -15.82 -3.04
N VAL A 144 10.04 -14.50 -2.89
CA VAL A 144 9.01 -13.73 -2.19
C VAL A 144 7.73 -13.80 -3.00
N MET A 145 6.64 -14.31 -2.40
CA MET A 145 5.37 -14.48 -3.10
C MET A 145 4.19 -13.92 -2.33
N TYR A 146 3.28 -13.32 -3.09
CA TYR A 146 1.90 -13.04 -2.68
C TYR A 146 1.00 -14.06 -3.39
N ILE A 147 0.17 -14.76 -2.64
CA ILE A 147 -0.77 -15.74 -3.16
C ILE A 147 -2.17 -15.25 -2.79
N PRO A 148 -3.00 -14.85 -3.77
CA PRO A 148 -4.36 -14.43 -3.49
C PRO A 148 -5.16 -15.60 -2.89
N GLY A 149 -6.05 -15.29 -1.96
CA GLY A 149 -6.97 -16.25 -1.35
C GLY A 149 -8.41 -15.77 -1.47
N ALA A 150 -9.30 -16.29 -0.61
CA ALA A 150 -10.61 -15.68 -0.40
C ALA A 150 -10.46 -14.22 0.05
N ALA A 151 -11.55 -13.45 -0.04
CA ALA A 151 -11.55 -12.04 0.34
C ALA A 151 -10.94 -11.85 1.74
N GLY A 152 -9.90 -11.01 1.83
CA GLY A 152 -9.19 -10.72 3.07
C GLY A 152 -8.30 -11.84 3.63
N THR A 153 -8.07 -12.93 2.89
CA THR A 153 -7.24 -14.05 3.34
C THR A 153 -6.11 -14.42 2.36
N PRO A 154 -5.33 -13.46 1.82
CA PRO A 154 -4.14 -13.83 1.05
C PRO A 154 -3.15 -14.60 1.92
N LYS A 155 -2.26 -15.33 1.25
CA LYS A 155 -1.10 -15.97 1.86
C LYS A 155 0.17 -15.28 1.33
N CYS A 156 1.16 -15.13 2.20
CA CYS A 156 2.45 -14.57 1.85
C CYS A 156 3.52 -15.64 2.10
N TYR A 157 4.46 -15.80 1.18
CA TYR A 157 5.63 -16.65 1.32
C TYR A 157 6.87 -15.76 1.30
N LEU A 158 7.33 -15.34 2.49
CA LEU A 158 8.34 -14.29 2.66
C LEU A 158 8.88 -14.26 4.09
N LYS A 159 9.93 -13.47 4.35
CA LYS A 159 10.35 -13.10 5.69
C LYS A 159 10.31 -11.58 5.84
N CYS A 160 9.63 -11.11 6.88
CA CYS A 160 9.44 -9.69 7.16
C CYS A 160 9.73 -9.41 8.64
N HIS A 161 10.59 -8.44 8.95
CA HIS A 161 11.07 -8.16 10.32
C HIS A 161 11.61 -9.40 11.06
N GLY A 162 12.21 -10.33 10.30
CA GLY A 162 12.68 -11.60 10.81
C GLY A 162 11.58 -12.59 11.22
N THR A 163 10.31 -12.30 10.97
CA THR A 163 9.20 -13.25 11.07
C THR A 163 8.97 -13.91 9.73
N ASN A 164 9.13 -15.23 9.73
CA ASN A 164 8.96 -16.04 8.54
C ASN A 164 7.46 -16.26 8.26
N HIS A 165 7.04 -16.12 7.01
CA HIS A 165 5.69 -16.41 6.55
C HIS A 165 5.81 -17.56 5.56
N THR A 166 5.29 -18.73 5.93
CA THR A 166 5.24 -19.92 5.09
C THR A 166 3.83 -20.12 4.55
N LEU A 167 3.66 -21.02 3.57
CA LEU A 167 2.36 -21.29 2.96
C LEU A 167 1.28 -21.75 3.95
N ASP A 168 1.71 -22.36 5.06
CA ASP A 168 0.82 -23.01 6.02
C ASP A 168 0.89 -22.39 7.43
N LYS A 169 1.93 -21.59 7.72
CA LYS A 169 2.20 -21.04 9.05
C LYS A 169 2.92 -19.70 8.99
N VAL A 170 2.63 -18.82 9.93
CA VAL A 170 3.54 -17.73 10.29
C VAL A 170 4.47 -18.28 11.36
N GLY A 171 5.78 -18.15 11.17
CA GLY A 171 6.80 -18.69 12.07
C GLY A 171 6.70 -18.07 13.46
N ASP A 172 7.03 -18.88 14.46
CA ASP A 172 6.87 -18.58 15.88
C ASP A 172 7.92 -17.56 16.35
N LYS A 173 7.79 -16.30 15.97
CA LYS A 173 8.35 -15.22 16.78
C LYS A 173 7.26 -14.75 17.74
N ALA A 174 7.49 -15.03 19.03
CA ALA A 174 6.82 -14.33 20.11
C ALA A 174 7.26 -12.86 20.03
N TRP A 175 6.41 -12.01 19.48
CA TRP A 175 6.57 -10.58 19.61
C TRP A 175 6.22 -10.21 21.06
N PRO A 176 7.08 -9.44 21.77
CA PRO A 176 6.75 -9.00 23.11
C PRO A 176 5.54 -8.07 23.02
N TRP A 177 4.41 -8.53 23.55
CA TRP A 177 3.24 -7.71 23.81
C TRP A 177 3.51 -6.79 25.00
#